data_AF-A0A8T1D311-F1
#
_entry.id   AF-A0A8T1D311-F1
#
_cell.length_a   1.000
_cell.length_b   1.000
_cell.length_c   1.000
_cell.angle_alpha   90.00
_cell.angle_beta   90.00
_cell.angle_gamma   90.00
#
_symmetry.space_group_name_H-M   'P 1'
#
loop_
_entity.id
_entity.type
_entity.pdbx_description
1 polymer ?
#
loop_
_entity_poly.entity_id
_entity_poly.type
_entity_poly.pdbx_seq_one_letter_code
_entity_poly.pdbx_strand_id
1 'polypeptide(L)'
;MSWVWMEHLDNATTRYLLQQVDQWQAEGNTGPYFPVQRDTASELGTCLMDAFRAALYYLVSPDLVTLEMWDAFEVTQPDDILGGVTRSGVTAFFKVLQRDSVPLDYDHLFLNVAPRSIANIETFNKVCQEQPPGVYLVSAGEDDDGHCFVVIVYGPNERVLVLDGFTDKKDPPMDVLPLKYVQWVHNVSWICRVALNPGYQCRHGKRKSKTQRKREKRLR
;
A
#
# COMPACT_ATOMS: atom_id res chain seq x y z
N MET A 1 7.64 -25.46 23.59
CA MET A 1 8.08 -25.09 22.23
C MET A 1 8.02 -26.34 21.37
N SER A 2 7.05 -26.43 20.46
CA SER A 2 6.93 -27.57 19.54
C SER A 2 7.83 -27.31 18.33
N TRP A 3 8.77 -28.20 18.08
CA TRP A 3 9.57 -28.19 16.86
C TRP A 3 8.66 -28.54 15.67
N VAL A 4 8.49 -27.60 14.75
CA VAL A 4 7.81 -27.84 13.48
C VAL A 4 8.85 -28.46 12.53
N TRP A 5 8.53 -29.61 11.94
CA TRP A 5 9.40 -30.30 10.99
C TRP A 5 9.59 -29.47 9.71
N MET A 6 10.80 -29.48 9.12
CA MET A 6 11.16 -28.70 7.91
C MET A 6 10.16 -28.85 6.76
N GLU A 7 9.58 -30.03 6.61
CA GLU A 7 8.56 -30.37 5.61
C GLU A 7 7.22 -29.63 5.79
N HIS A 8 6.90 -29.13 6.99
CA HIS A 8 5.76 -28.22 7.23
C HIS A 8 6.13 -26.75 7.05
N LEU A 9 7.43 -26.44 7.00
CA LEU A 9 7.96 -25.13 6.67
C LEU A 9 8.18 -24.97 5.16
N ASP A 10 8.02 -26.01 4.34
CA ASP A 10 8.25 -25.93 2.89
C ASP A 10 7.04 -25.34 2.12
N ASN A 11 6.65 -24.13 2.49
CA ASN A 11 5.60 -23.37 1.81
C ASN A 11 6.20 -22.18 1.04
N ALA A 12 5.39 -21.55 0.18
CA ALA A 12 5.83 -20.45 -0.67
C ALA A 12 6.47 -19.30 0.13
N THR A 13 5.89 -18.95 1.29
CA THR A 13 6.37 -17.89 2.17
C THR A 13 7.76 -18.22 2.73
N THR A 14 7.96 -19.43 3.25
CA THR A 14 9.24 -19.81 3.85
C THR A 14 10.33 -20.03 2.81
N ARG A 15 10.02 -20.58 1.62
CA ARG A 15 10.97 -20.66 0.51
C ARG A 15 11.47 -19.28 0.09
N TYR A 16 10.58 -18.30 0.06
CA TYR A 16 10.93 -16.92 -0.25
C TYR A 16 11.79 -16.27 0.85
N LEU A 17 11.45 -16.48 2.12
CA LEU A 17 12.27 -16.00 3.25
C LEU A 17 13.69 -16.58 3.20
N LEU A 18 13.83 -17.86 2.87
CA LEU A 18 15.14 -18.50 2.68
C LEU A 18 15.92 -17.87 1.52
N GLN A 19 15.28 -17.58 0.38
CA GLN A 19 15.93 -16.86 -0.72
C GLN A 19 16.43 -15.48 -0.33
N GLN A 20 15.66 -14.73 0.47
CA GLN A 20 16.10 -13.42 0.94
C GLN A 20 17.28 -13.52 1.92
N VAL A 21 17.30 -14.53 2.78
CA VAL A 21 18.45 -14.80 3.66
C VAL A 21 19.69 -15.15 2.83
N ASP A 22 19.55 -16.03 1.84
CA ASP A 22 20.64 -16.42 0.94
C ASP A 22 21.20 -15.22 0.18
N GLN A 23 20.33 -14.34 -0.33
CA GLN A 23 20.73 -13.12 -1.00
C GLN A 23 21.45 -12.15 -0.05
N TRP A 24 20.89 -11.93 1.14
CA TRP A 24 21.50 -11.08 2.17
C TRP A 24 22.88 -11.58 2.60
N GLN A 25 23.07 -12.90 2.68
CA GLN A 25 24.37 -13.52 2.93
C GLN A 25 25.32 -13.31 1.74
N ALA A 26 24.84 -13.48 0.51
CA ALA A 26 25.63 -13.29 -0.71
C ALA A 26 26.14 -11.84 -0.86
N GLU A 27 25.41 -10.86 -0.32
CA GLU A 27 25.81 -9.45 -0.26
C GLU A 27 26.89 -9.14 0.79
N GLY A 28 27.32 -10.14 1.57
CA GLY A 28 28.44 -10.02 2.52
C GLY A 28 28.06 -9.33 3.84
N ASN A 29 26.77 -9.26 4.16
CA ASN A 29 26.30 -8.69 5.40
C ASN A 29 26.68 -9.58 6.61
N THR A 30 27.08 -8.96 7.72
CA THR A 30 27.57 -9.67 8.92
C THR A 30 26.75 -9.42 10.19
N GLY A 31 25.66 -8.67 10.08
CA GLY A 31 24.73 -8.35 11.18
C GLY A 31 23.57 -9.35 11.32
N PRO A 32 22.63 -9.13 12.25
CA PRO A 32 21.35 -9.85 12.22
C PRO A 32 20.58 -9.53 10.92
N TYR A 33 20.03 -10.56 10.28
CA TYR A 33 19.11 -10.42 9.15
C TYR A 33 17.74 -9.98 9.67
N PHE A 34 17.22 -8.89 9.10
CA PHE A 34 15.83 -8.47 9.30
C PHE A 34 15.13 -8.58 7.94
N PRO A 35 14.01 -9.30 7.87
CA PRO A 35 13.25 -9.38 6.62
C PRO A 35 12.74 -8.00 6.21
N VAL A 36 12.59 -7.80 4.91
CA VAL A 36 11.94 -6.59 4.41
C VAL A 36 10.47 -6.64 4.84
N GLN A 37 10.03 -5.65 5.62
CA GLN A 37 8.63 -5.56 6.05
C GLN A 37 7.73 -5.37 4.82
N ARG A 38 6.73 -6.25 4.70
CA ARG A 38 5.77 -6.28 3.59
C ARG A 38 4.35 -6.25 4.15
N ASP A 39 3.47 -5.60 3.42
CA ASP A 39 2.04 -5.64 3.73
C ASP A 39 1.42 -6.86 3.02
N THR A 40 0.99 -7.86 3.81
CA THR A 40 0.56 -9.21 3.37
C THR A 40 -0.69 -9.73 4.04
N ALA A 41 -1.18 -9.09 5.11
CA ALA A 41 -2.13 -9.74 6.04
C ALA A 41 -3.48 -10.15 5.44
N SER A 42 -3.84 -9.68 4.24
CA SER A 42 -5.00 -10.19 3.50
C SER A 42 -4.73 -11.59 2.96
N GLU A 43 -5.73 -12.48 2.98
CA GLU A 43 -5.63 -13.87 2.46
C GLU A 43 -5.10 -13.97 1.02
N LEU A 44 -5.30 -12.92 0.21
CA LEU A 44 -4.85 -12.84 -1.19
C LEU A 44 -3.63 -11.93 -1.41
N GLY A 45 -3.06 -11.34 -0.35
CA GLY A 45 -1.97 -10.35 -0.46
C GLY A 45 -2.39 -9.01 -1.10
N THR A 46 -3.69 -8.74 -1.21
CA THR A 46 -4.30 -7.57 -1.87
C THR A 46 -4.60 -6.39 -0.95
N CYS A 47 -4.20 -6.42 0.33
CA CYS A 47 -4.59 -5.41 1.33
C CYS A 47 -4.38 -3.96 0.88
N LEU A 48 -3.31 -3.67 0.12
CA LEU A 48 -3.09 -2.35 -0.48
C LEU A 48 -4.23 -1.95 -1.41
N MET A 49 -4.57 -2.82 -2.37
CA MET A 49 -5.59 -2.53 -3.36
C MET A 49 -6.97 -2.46 -2.74
N ASP A 50 -7.26 -3.31 -1.76
CA ASP A 50 -8.49 -3.28 -0.98
C ASP A 50 -8.65 -1.95 -0.23
N ALA A 51 -7.59 -1.52 0.47
CA ALA A 51 -7.56 -0.23 1.14
C ALA A 51 -7.67 0.93 0.13
N PHE A 52 -6.98 0.86 -1.01
CA PHE A 52 -7.01 1.93 -1.99
C PHE A 52 -8.39 2.06 -2.66
N ARG A 53 -9.06 0.94 -2.96
CA ARG A 53 -10.45 0.90 -3.42
C ARG A 53 -11.40 1.45 -2.36
N ALA A 54 -11.20 1.13 -1.08
CA ALA A 54 -11.98 1.70 0.03
C ALA A 54 -11.83 3.23 0.11
N ALA A 55 -10.61 3.75 -0.03
CA ALA A 55 -10.34 5.19 -0.05
C ALA A 55 -11.05 5.87 -1.23
N LEU A 56 -10.97 5.28 -2.41
CA LEU A 56 -11.60 5.79 -3.62
C LEU A 56 -13.12 5.73 -3.58
N TYR A 57 -13.70 4.68 -2.98
CA TYR A 57 -15.13 4.61 -2.70
C TYR A 57 -15.58 5.77 -1.81
N TYR A 58 -14.86 6.03 -0.72
CA TYR A 58 -15.16 7.14 0.18
C TYR A 58 -15.06 8.51 -0.51
N LEU A 59 -14.11 8.64 -1.45
CA LEU A 59 -13.94 9.84 -2.28
C LEU A 59 -14.95 9.93 -3.45
N VAL A 60 -15.92 9.02 -3.53
CA VAL A 60 -16.95 8.96 -4.59
C VAL A 60 -16.30 8.82 -5.99
N SER A 61 -15.24 8.03 -6.07
CA SER A 61 -14.51 7.72 -7.32
C SER A 61 -14.01 6.26 -7.34
N PRO A 62 -14.86 5.25 -7.07
CA PRO A 62 -14.44 3.86 -6.85
C PRO A 62 -13.74 3.22 -8.07
N ASP A 63 -14.07 3.66 -9.28
CA ASP A 63 -13.52 3.09 -10.53
C ASP A 63 -12.22 3.78 -10.99
N LEU A 64 -11.67 4.70 -10.19
CA LEU A 64 -10.54 5.52 -10.60
C LEU A 64 -9.24 4.72 -10.75
N VAL A 65 -9.08 3.71 -9.91
CA VAL A 65 -7.95 2.77 -9.95
C VAL A 65 -8.52 1.38 -9.82
N THR A 66 -8.31 0.56 -10.84
CA THR A 66 -8.88 -0.79 -10.94
C THR A 66 -7.86 -1.85 -10.57
N LEU A 67 -8.35 -3.06 -10.26
CA LEU A 67 -7.49 -4.23 -10.09
C LEU A 67 -6.70 -4.54 -11.36
N GLU A 68 -7.27 -4.34 -12.55
CA GLU A 68 -6.56 -4.54 -13.81
C GLU A 68 -5.30 -3.65 -13.95
N MET A 69 -5.34 -2.43 -13.41
CA MET A 69 -4.17 -1.54 -13.39
C MET A 69 -3.08 -2.06 -12.46
N TRP A 70 -3.48 -2.70 -11.35
CA TRP A 70 -2.58 -3.36 -10.42
C TRP A 70 -2.00 -4.65 -11.01
N ASP A 71 -2.83 -5.53 -11.55
CA ASP A 71 -2.41 -6.77 -12.21
C ASP A 71 -1.41 -6.49 -13.34
N ALA A 72 -1.68 -5.45 -14.14
CA ALA A 72 -0.75 -5.01 -15.19
C ALA A 72 0.58 -4.48 -14.63
N PHE A 73 0.58 -3.88 -13.44
CA PHE A 73 1.80 -3.47 -12.75
C PHE A 73 2.56 -4.69 -12.20
N GLU A 74 1.87 -5.64 -11.58
CA GLU A 74 2.48 -6.86 -11.02
C GLU A 74 3.20 -7.70 -12.09
N VAL A 75 2.62 -7.83 -13.29
CA VAL A 75 3.26 -8.52 -14.43
C VAL A 75 4.63 -7.91 -14.78
N THR A 76 4.85 -6.63 -14.47
CA THR A 76 6.14 -5.96 -14.71
C THR A 76 7.15 -6.09 -13.58
N GLN A 77 6.78 -6.74 -12.47
CA GLN A 77 7.56 -6.86 -11.23
C GLN A 77 7.71 -8.34 -10.81
N PRO A 78 8.46 -9.15 -11.57
CA PRO A 78 8.43 -10.62 -11.43
C PRO A 78 8.90 -11.16 -10.06
N ASP A 79 9.71 -10.41 -9.30
CA ASP A 79 10.29 -10.91 -8.03
C ASP A 79 9.99 -10.01 -6.80
N ASP A 80 9.41 -8.80 -7.00
CA ASP A 80 9.27 -7.80 -5.93
C ASP A 80 7.95 -7.85 -5.17
N ILE A 81 6.92 -8.55 -5.66
CA ILE A 81 5.55 -8.55 -5.07
C ILE A 81 5.14 -9.92 -4.52
N LEU A 82 5.96 -10.96 -4.72
CA LEU A 82 5.74 -12.27 -4.09
C LEU A 82 5.79 -12.11 -2.56
N GLY A 83 4.63 -12.32 -1.93
CA GLY A 83 4.48 -12.16 -0.49
C GLY A 83 4.28 -10.71 -0.04
N GLY A 84 3.51 -9.90 -0.77
CA GLY A 84 2.99 -8.60 -0.31
C GLY A 84 3.70 -7.38 -0.88
N VAL A 85 3.24 -6.19 -0.48
CA VAL A 85 3.75 -4.93 -1.01
C VAL A 85 4.68 -4.22 -0.01
N THR A 86 5.79 -3.69 -0.52
CA THR A 86 6.67 -2.79 0.24
C THR A 86 6.32 -1.33 -0.04
N ARG A 87 6.75 -0.39 0.81
CA ARG A 87 6.56 1.04 0.52
C ARG A 87 7.18 1.48 -0.82
N SER A 88 8.31 0.88 -1.22
CA SER A 88 8.90 1.13 -2.53
C SER A 88 8.02 0.60 -3.66
N GLY A 89 7.42 -0.59 -3.50
CA GLY A 89 6.41 -1.14 -4.41
C GLY A 89 5.19 -0.24 -4.56
N VAL A 90 4.61 0.23 -3.44
CA VAL A 90 3.50 1.21 -3.43
C VAL A 90 3.89 2.48 -4.18
N THR A 91 5.08 3.01 -3.92
CA THR A 91 5.59 4.22 -4.58
C THR A 91 5.78 4.00 -6.09
N ALA A 92 6.26 2.83 -6.50
CA ALA A 92 6.41 2.47 -7.91
C ALA A 92 5.06 2.40 -8.61
N PHE A 93 4.04 1.80 -7.97
CA PHE A 93 2.68 1.78 -8.48
C PHE A 93 2.11 3.19 -8.62
N PHE A 94 2.26 4.05 -7.61
CA PHE A 94 1.83 5.45 -7.70
C PHE A 94 2.49 6.22 -8.84
N LYS A 95 3.76 5.94 -9.17
CA LYS A 95 4.42 6.51 -10.35
C LYS A 95 3.80 6.03 -11.66
N VAL A 96 3.30 4.79 -11.72
CA VAL A 96 2.56 4.29 -12.88
C VAL A 96 1.25 5.08 -13.04
N LEU A 97 0.47 5.22 -11.96
CA LEU A 97 -0.76 6.02 -11.97
C LEU A 97 -0.49 7.47 -12.38
N GLN A 98 0.59 8.05 -11.83
CA GLN A 98 1.02 9.42 -12.13
C GLN A 98 1.34 9.59 -13.61
N ARG A 99 2.10 8.66 -14.19
CA ARG A 99 2.46 8.69 -15.62
C ARG A 99 1.23 8.53 -16.52
N ASP A 100 0.24 7.80 -16.04
CA ASP A 100 -1.01 7.56 -16.74
C ASP A 100 -2.04 8.68 -16.54
N SER A 101 -1.65 9.75 -15.83
CA SER A 101 -2.48 10.93 -15.53
C SER A 101 -3.77 10.59 -14.81
N VAL A 102 -3.76 9.56 -13.95
CA VAL A 102 -4.88 9.31 -13.05
C VAL A 102 -5.03 10.54 -12.14
N PRO A 103 -6.24 11.13 -11.98
CA PRO A 103 -6.47 12.42 -11.35
C PRO A 103 -6.42 12.35 -9.80
N LEU A 104 -5.25 12.00 -9.28
CA LEU A 104 -4.92 11.98 -7.86
C LEU A 104 -3.96 13.12 -7.53
N ASP A 105 -4.00 13.56 -6.27
CA ASP A 105 -3.01 14.49 -5.75
C ASP A 105 -1.73 13.73 -5.35
N TYR A 106 -0.77 13.69 -6.27
CA TYR A 106 0.49 12.99 -6.06
C TYR A 106 1.42 13.65 -5.04
N ASP A 107 1.30 14.96 -4.82
CA ASP A 107 2.12 15.64 -3.82
C ASP A 107 1.75 15.14 -2.42
N HIS A 108 0.45 14.94 -2.19
CA HIS A 108 -0.07 14.30 -0.97
C HIS A 108 0.19 12.78 -0.93
N LEU A 109 0.06 12.09 -2.05
CA LEU A 109 0.16 10.62 -2.11
C LEU A 109 1.59 10.10 -1.85
N PHE A 110 2.60 10.85 -2.30
CA PHE A 110 4.01 10.52 -2.06
C PHE A 110 4.52 10.93 -0.67
N LEU A 111 3.88 11.91 -0.03
CA LEU A 111 4.27 12.39 1.29
C LEU A 111 3.90 11.36 2.36
N ASN A 112 4.91 10.82 3.05
CA ASN A 112 4.70 10.05 4.28
C ASN A 112 4.53 11.02 5.45
N VAL A 113 3.35 11.04 6.08
CA VAL A 113 3.04 11.86 7.25
C VAL A 113 3.18 11.09 8.57
N ALA A 114 3.55 9.81 8.52
CA ALA A 114 3.80 9.03 9.71
C ALA A 114 5.03 9.55 10.47
N PRO A 115 4.95 9.77 11.79
CA PRO A 115 6.13 9.98 12.61
C PRO A 115 6.98 8.71 12.67
N ARG A 116 8.26 8.86 13.03
CA ARG A 116 9.25 7.77 13.01
C ARG A 116 8.91 6.56 13.89
N SER A 117 8.08 6.74 14.91
CA SER A 117 7.65 5.65 15.78
C SER A 117 6.24 5.89 16.27
N ILE A 118 5.35 4.93 16.01
CA ILE A 118 4.04 4.82 16.64
C ILE A 118 4.05 3.46 17.31
N ALA A 119 3.91 3.41 18.62
CA ALA A 119 4.06 2.18 19.40
C ALA A 119 2.72 1.56 19.84
N ASN A 120 1.61 2.28 19.66
CA ASN A 120 0.28 1.83 20.05
C ASN A 120 -0.84 2.64 19.38
N ILE A 121 -2.06 2.12 19.51
CA ILE A 121 -3.28 2.70 18.95
C ILE A 121 -3.62 4.10 19.50
N GLU A 122 -3.28 4.41 20.76
CA GLU A 122 -3.60 5.72 21.34
C GLU A 122 -2.73 6.84 20.75
N THR A 123 -1.43 6.56 20.60
CA THR A 123 -0.49 7.44 19.92
C THR A 123 -0.90 7.59 18.46
N PHE A 124 -1.27 6.49 17.80
CA PHE A 124 -1.73 6.53 16.42
C PHE A 124 -2.98 7.40 16.25
N ASN A 125 -3.96 7.24 17.14
CA ASN A 125 -5.19 8.02 17.10
C ASN A 125 -4.93 9.53 17.28
N LYS A 126 -4.00 9.91 18.17
CA LYS A 126 -3.58 11.31 18.32
C LYS A 126 -2.94 11.85 17.04
N VAL A 127 -2.02 11.09 16.45
CA VAL A 127 -1.38 11.45 15.17
C VAL A 127 -2.42 11.67 14.08
N CYS A 128 -3.44 10.81 14.00
CA CYS A 128 -4.55 10.97 13.05
C CYS A 128 -5.36 12.23 13.33
N GLN A 129 -5.67 12.54 14.59
CA GLN A 129 -6.42 13.74 14.97
C GLN A 129 -5.66 15.05 14.72
N GLU A 130 -4.33 15.00 14.65
CA GLU A 130 -3.49 16.15 14.28
C GLU A 130 -3.42 16.37 12.76
N GLN A 131 -3.84 15.39 11.95
CA GLN A 131 -3.89 15.55 10.50
C GLN A 131 -5.04 16.45 10.05
N PRO A 132 -4.90 17.14 8.90
CA PRO A 132 -6.02 17.79 8.26
C PRO A 132 -7.15 16.79 7.93
N PRO A 133 -8.42 17.22 7.90
CA PRO A 133 -9.52 16.36 7.47
C PRO A 133 -9.24 15.70 6.12
N GLY A 134 -9.52 14.41 5.99
CA GLY A 134 -9.30 13.67 4.76
C GLY A 134 -9.25 12.15 4.91
N VAL A 135 -8.88 11.52 3.80
CA VAL A 135 -8.75 10.08 3.63
C VAL A 135 -7.27 9.73 3.60
N TYR A 136 -6.85 8.79 4.43
CA TYR A 136 -5.45 8.41 4.59
C TYR A 136 -5.27 6.92 4.37
N LEU A 137 -4.35 6.56 3.49
CA LEU A 137 -3.89 5.19 3.34
C LEU A 137 -2.78 4.93 4.35
N VAL A 138 -2.90 3.83 5.08
CA VAL A 138 -2.05 3.48 6.21
C VAL A 138 -1.51 2.08 6.01
N SER A 139 -0.22 1.90 6.25
CA SER A 139 0.38 0.58 6.51
C SER A 139 0.77 0.51 7.97
N ALA A 140 0.29 -0.52 8.65
CA ALA A 140 0.64 -0.81 10.03
C ALA A 140 0.68 -2.31 10.26
N GLY A 141 1.32 -2.75 11.33
CA GLY A 141 1.47 -4.17 11.62
C GLY A 141 2.13 -4.45 12.97
N GLU A 142 2.37 -5.74 13.20
CA GLU A 142 3.15 -6.30 14.30
C GLU A 142 4.16 -7.31 13.72
N ASP A 143 5.40 -7.30 14.22
CA ASP A 143 6.41 -8.36 14.03
C ASP A 143 6.42 -9.04 12.64
N ASP A 144 6.61 -8.22 11.59
CA ASP A 144 6.75 -8.57 10.17
C ASP A 144 5.45 -8.74 9.34
N ASP A 145 4.26 -8.75 9.96
CA ASP A 145 2.98 -8.78 9.24
C ASP A 145 2.40 -7.36 9.08
N GLY A 146 2.68 -6.76 7.92
CA GLY A 146 2.08 -5.48 7.54
C GLY A 146 0.65 -5.65 6.99
N HIS A 147 -0.20 -4.68 7.26
CA HIS A 147 -1.54 -4.57 6.69
C HIS A 147 -1.82 -3.15 6.26
N CYS A 148 -2.42 -3.03 5.08
CA CYS A 148 -2.90 -1.76 4.54
C CYS A 148 -4.39 -1.58 4.81
N PHE A 149 -4.77 -0.41 5.34
CA PHE A 149 -6.16 -0.01 5.56
C PHE A 149 -6.29 1.51 5.39
N VAL A 150 -7.52 2.02 5.49
CA VAL A 150 -7.80 3.45 5.37
C VAL A 150 -8.22 4.03 6.69
N VAL A 151 -7.74 5.24 6.97
CA VAL A 151 -8.20 6.08 8.06
C VAL A 151 -8.94 7.30 7.52
N ILE A 152 -10.10 7.58 8.10
CA ILE A 152 -10.88 8.79 7.84
C ILE A 152 -10.73 9.74 9.03
N VAL A 153 -10.20 10.92 8.75
CA VAL A 153 -10.04 12.02 9.71
C VAL A 153 -11.07 13.08 9.38
N TYR A 154 -12.00 13.35 10.30
CA TYR A 154 -13.00 14.41 10.12
C TYR A 154 -12.54 15.77 10.63
N GLY A 155 -11.64 15.79 11.61
CA GLY A 155 -11.05 17.02 12.13
C GLY A 155 -10.36 16.84 13.49
N PRO A 156 -9.76 17.91 14.02
CA PRO A 156 -9.09 17.89 15.31
C PRO A 156 -10.04 17.46 16.42
N ASN A 157 -9.62 16.51 17.25
CA ASN A 157 -10.40 15.93 18.34
C ASN A 157 -11.70 15.22 17.93
N GLU A 158 -11.93 15.01 16.63
CA GLU A 158 -13.06 14.22 16.17
C GLU A 158 -12.77 12.72 16.21
N ARG A 159 -13.82 11.93 15.98
CA ARG A 159 -13.70 10.48 15.88
C ARG A 159 -12.94 10.13 14.60
N VAL A 160 -12.00 9.21 14.73
CA VAL A 160 -11.25 8.65 13.61
C VAL A 160 -11.89 7.31 13.25
N LEU A 161 -12.23 7.13 11.97
CA LEU A 161 -12.77 5.87 11.46
C LEU A 161 -11.71 5.13 10.66
N VAL A 162 -11.85 3.82 10.62
CA VAL A 162 -11.07 2.89 9.82
C VAL A 162 -12.00 2.23 8.80
N LEU A 163 -11.52 2.11 7.57
CA LEU A 163 -12.14 1.34 6.50
C LEU A 163 -11.20 0.18 6.18
N ASP A 164 -11.69 -1.04 6.30
CA ASP A 164 -10.91 -2.26 6.13
C ASP A 164 -11.77 -3.41 5.58
N GLY A 165 -11.16 -4.53 5.19
CA GLY A 165 -11.88 -5.74 4.78
C GLY A 165 -12.73 -5.54 3.53
N PHE A 166 -12.18 -4.86 2.51
CA PHE A 166 -12.93 -4.54 1.30
C PHE A 166 -13.48 -5.82 0.62
N THR A 167 -14.76 -5.79 0.25
CA THR A 167 -15.41 -6.86 -0.50
C THR A 167 -16.58 -6.33 -1.32
N ASP A 168 -16.64 -6.73 -2.59
CA ASP A 168 -17.74 -6.38 -3.50
C ASP A 168 -19.10 -7.01 -3.12
N LYS A 169 -19.15 -7.78 -2.01
CA LYS A 169 -20.35 -8.46 -1.50
C LYS A 169 -21.13 -7.65 -0.45
N LYS A 170 -20.61 -6.51 0.00
CA LYS A 170 -21.21 -5.65 1.04
C LYS A 170 -21.54 -4.26 0.48
N ASP A 171 -22.43 -3.54 1.17
CA ASP A 171 -22.66 -2.10 0.98
C ASP A 171 -22.75 -1.40 2.35
N PRO A 172 -21.81 -0.50 2.72
CA PRO A 172 -20.61 -0.15 1.95
C PRO A 172 -19.70 -1.39 1.75
N PRO A 173 -18.86 -1.41 0.71
CA PRO A 173 -18.05 -2.58 0.34
C PRO A 173 -16.85 -2.80 1.27
N MET A 174 -16.93 -2.38 2.53
CA MET A 174 -15.87 -2.49 3.52
C MET A 174 -16.47 -2.43 4.93
N ASP A 175 -15.72 -2.92 5.91
CA ASP A 175 -16.03 -2.75 7.31
C ASP A 175 -15.63 -1.34 7.76
N VAL A 176 -16.53 -0.68 8.50
CA VAL A 176 -16.33 0.68 9.02
C VAL A 176 -16.28 0.63 10.53
N LEU A 177 -15.12 0.92 11.09
CA LEU A 177 -14.86 0.73 12.52
C LEU A 177 -14.24 1.99 13.14
N PRO A 178 -14.58 2.37 14.38
CA PRO A 178 -13.78 3.33 15.13
C PRO A 178 -12.33 2.85 15.30
N LEU A 179 -11.35 3.74 15.10
CA LEU A 179 -9.92 3.40 15.17
C LEU A 179 -9.53 2.71 16.49
N LYS A 180 -10.13 3.10 17.61
CA LYS A 180 -9.90 2.50 18.94
C LYS A 180 -10.14 0.99 19.03
N TYR A 181 -10.84 0.38 18.08
CA TYR A 181 -11.09 -1.07 18.04
C TYR A 181 -10.04 -1.84 17.23
N VAL A 182 -9.11 -1.14 16.58
CA VAL A 182 -8.04 -1.73 15.78
C VAL A 182 -6.81 -1.94 16.67
N GLN A 183 -6.95 -2.80 17.69
CA GLN A 183 -5.95 -2.97 18.76
C GLN A 183 -4.67 -3.70 18.32
N TRP A 184 -4.70 -4.37 17.17
CA TRP A 184 -3.54 -5.05 16.59
C TRP A 184 -2.48 -4.08 16.01
N VAL A 185 -2.82 -2.78 15.89
CA VAL A 185 -1.86 -1.78 15.38
C VAL A 185 -0.83 -1.45 16.45
N HIS A 186 0.35 -2.05 16.30
CA HIS A 186 1.50 -1.86 17.18
C HIS A 186 2.55 -0.94 16.56
N ASN A 187 2.77 -1.03 15.25
CA ASN A 187 3.70 -0.16 14.53
C ASN A 187 3.06 0.36 13.24
N VAL A 188 3.17 1.66 12.98
CA VAL A 188 2.70 2.29 11.74
C VAL A 188 3.90 2.61 10.88
N SER A 189 4.02 1.95 9.74
CA SER A 189 5.17 2.05 8.85
C SER A 189 5.08 3.29 7.96
N TRP A 190 3.89 3.61 7.45
CA TRP A 190 3.66 4.83 6.68
C TRP A 190 2.19 5.24 6.64
N ILE A 191 1.96 6.54 6.44
CA ILE A 191 0.65 7.14 6.25
C ILE A 191 0.77 8.11 5.07
N CYS A 192 -0.12 8.04 4.08
CA CYS A 192 -0.22 9.08 3.06
C CYS A 192 -1.67 9.48 2.80
N ARG A 193 -1.88 10.74 2.39
CA ARG A 193 -3.22 11.25 2.12
C ARG A 193 -3.64 10.90 0.69
N VAL A 194 -4.83 10.32 0.55
CA VAL A 194 -5.46 10.10 -0.76
C VAL A 194 -6.41 11.27 -1.01
N ALA A 195 -6.18 12.00 -2.09
CA ALA A 195 -7.03 13.10 -2.51
C ALA A 195 -7.15 13.11 -4.03
N LEU A 196 -8.30 13.57 -4.53
CA LEU A 196 -8.53 13.74 -5.96
C LEU A 196 -7.93 15.06 -6.43
N ASN A 197 -7.36 15.05 -7.63
CA ASN A 197 -6.98 16.25 -8.36
C ASN A 197 -7.52 16.13 -9.81
N PRO A 198 -8.79 16.51 -10.05
CA PRO A 198 -9.44 16.36 -11.36
C PRO A 198 -8.72 17.08 -12.51
N GLY A 199 -7.92 18.11 -12.21
CA GLY A 199 -7.14 18.86 -13.18
C GLY A 199 -5.73 18.30 -13.41
N TYR A 200 -5.35 17.20 -12.76
CA TYR A 200 -4.00 16.67 -12.86
C TYR A 200 -3.69 16.20 -14.28
N GLN A 201 -2.54 16.64 -14.80
CA GLN A 201 -1.96 16.13 -16.04
C GLN A 201 -0.47 15.88 -15.82
N CYS A 202 -0.01 14.68 -16.16
CA CYS A 202 1.39 14.34 -16.03
C CYS A 202 2.24 15.21 -16.97
N ARG A 203 3.13 16.03 -16.40
CA ARG A 203 4.06 16.88 -17.17
C ARG A 203 5.02 16.07 -18.04
N HIS A 204 5.32 14.83 -17.66
CA HIS A 204 6.26 13.97 -18.37
C HIS A 204 5.62 13.07 -19.42
N GLY A 205 4.29 12.98 -19.48
CA GLY A 205 3.52 12.19 -20.44
C GLY A 205 3.92 10.71 -20.50
N LYS A 206 3.16 9.90 -21.26
CA LYS A 206 3.62 8.55 -21.59
C LYS A 206 4.84 8.67 -22.51
N ARG A 207 6.00 8.15 -22.07
CA ARG A 207 7.20 8.05 -22.92
C ARG A 207 6.86 7.20 -24.13
N LYS A 208 6.57 7.85 -25.27
CA LYS A 208 6.25 7.15 -26.52
C LYS A 208 7.38 6.18 -26.86
N SER A 209 7.04 4.94 -27.16
CA SER A 209 8.01 3.94 -27.62
C SER A 209 8.66 4.41 -28.92
N LYS A 210 9.86 3.90 -29.25
CA LYS A 210 10.51 4.19 -30.55
C LYS A 210 9.56 3.89 -31.72
N THR A 211 8.74 2.84 -31.59
CA THR A 211 7.74 2.43 -32.58
C THR A 211 6.61 3.44 -32.72
N GLN A 212 6.03 3.92 -31.61
CA GLN A 212 5.00 4.96 -31.61
C GLN A 212 5.53 6.28 -32.20
N ARG A 213 6.75 6.68 -31.82
CA ARG A 213 7.43 7.87 -32.38
C ARG A 213 7.65 7.75 -33.89
N LYS A 214 8.03 6.56 -34.38
CA LYS A 214 8.18 6.30 -35.83
C LYS A 214 6.84 6.35 -36.57
N ARG A 215 5.76 5.83 -35.97
CA ARG A 215 4.43 5.81 -36.59
C ARG A 215 3.86 7.22 -36.75
N GLU A 216 3.97 8.07 -35.73
CA GLU A 216 3.53 9.48 -35.84
C GLU A 216 4.35 10.29 -36.84
N LYS A 217 5.67 10.05 -36.93
CA LYS A 217 6.53 10.68 -37.94
C LYS A 217 6.15 10.32 -39.38
N ARG A 218 5.45 9.21 -39.61
CA ARG A 218 4.96 8.81 -40.94
C ARG A 218 3.57 9.38 -41.26
N LEU A 219 2.88 9.92 -40.26
CA LEU A 219 1.53 10.48 -40.36
C LEU A 219 1.55 12.02 -40.36
N ARG A 220 2.73 12.64 -40.29
CA ARG A 220 3.00 14.06 -40.52
C ARG A 220 3.76 14.21 -41.82
#